data_AF-A0A7R7XPH7-F1
#
_entry.id   AF-A0A7R7XPH7-F1
#
_cell.length_a   1.000
_cell.length_b   1.000
_cell.length_c   1.000
_cell.angle_alpha   90.00
_cell.angle_beta   90.00
_cell.angle_gamma   90.00
#
_symmetry.space_group_name_H-M   'P 1'
#
loop_
_entity.id
_entity.type
_entity.pdbx_description
1 polymer ?
#
loop_
_entity_poly.entity_id
_entity_poly.type
_entity_poly.pdbx_seq_one_letter_code
_entity_poly.pdbx_strand_id
1 'polypeptide(L)'
;MPEFIQAAEEKGLMSPDIYRAPGMEGKNFIFTWAGLLAFGAHIKPGDDMEIMKKKAEKEVVRLTPHFWWRDEDQLEVHQYVPAVRRHPATNRPVFFNSLAGWYGTAYDRGATDPPYTGDDGMAFPPATYADGTPIPKKYLHCIWEITQESAVMAKLEEGDLVLVDNY
;
A
#
# COMPACT_ATOMS: atom_id res chain seq x y z
N MET A 1 20.96 -7.99 -2.99
CA MET A 1 20.19 -7.45 -1.85
C MET A 1 20.92 -6.35 -1.07
N PRO A 2 22.22 -6.44 -0.74
CA PRO A 2 22.90 -5.37 0.01
C PRO A 2 22.80 -3.99 -0.64
N GLU A 3 22.98 -3.92 -1.96
CA GLU A 3 22.83 -2.67 -2.75
C GLU A 3 21.43 -2.05 -2.64
N PHE A 4 20.38 -2.90 -2.65
CA PHE A 4 19.01 -2.43 -2.49
C PHE A 4 18.78 -1.85 -1.10
N ILE A 5 19.21 -2.57 -0.05
CA ILE A 5 19.02 -2.11 1.32
C ILE A 5 19.73 -0.78 1.55
N GLN A 6 20.98 -0.65 1.08
CA GLN A 6 21.72 0.60 1.16
C GLN A 6 20.98 1.74 0.44
N ALA A 7 20.57 1.54 -0.81
CA ALA A 7 19.83 2.55 -1.57
C ALA A 7 18.50 2.92 -0.91
N ALA A 8 17.79 1.94 -0.34
CA ALA A 8 16.50 2.16 0.32
C ALA A 8 16.65 2.86 1.69
N GLU A 9 17.74 2.63 2.41
CA GLU A 9 18.07 3.37 3.64
C GLU A 9 18.51 4.81 3.33
N GLU A 10 19.28 5.02 2.27
CA GLU A 10 19.75 6.35 1.86
C GLU A 10 18.62 7.21 1.28
N LYS A 11 17.77 6.61 0.43
CA LYS A 11 16.73 7.33 -0.31
C LYS A 11 15.35 7.27 0.33
N GLY A 12 15.08 6.30 1.18
CA GLY A 12 13.71 5.99 1.62
C GLY A 12 12.85 5.37 0.51
N LEU A 13 11.62 5.01 0.88
CA LEU A 13 10.64 4.39 -0.02
C LEU A 13 9.42 5.31 -0.20
N MET A 14 8.82 5.25 -1.39
CA MET A 14 7.51 5.81 -1.68
C MET A 14 6.60 4.73 -2.27
N SER A 15 5.40 4.60 -1.72
CA SER A 15 4.36 3.70 -2.25
C SER A 15 3.16 4.52 -2.73
N PRO A 16 2.79 4.41 -4.01
CA PRO A 16 1.57 5.01 -4.55
C PRO A 16 0.38 4.06 -4.36
N ASP A 17 -0.72 4.58 -3.82
CA ASP A 17 -2.00 3.89 -3.72
C ASP A 17 -3.05 4.66 -4.53
N ILE A 18 -3.85 3.96 -5.34
CA ILE A 18 -4.95 4.56 -6.12
C ILE A 18 -6.28 4.01 -5.60
N TYR A 19 -7.09 4.90 -5.04
CA TYR A 19 -8.41 4.61 -4.52
C TYR A 19 -9.46 5.01 -5.55
N ARG A 20 -10.36 4.07 -5.87
CA ARG A 20 -11.49 4.33 -6.78
C ARG A 20 -12.55 5.21 -6.13
N ALA A 21 -13.35 5.86 -6.98
CA ALA A 21 -14.52 6.64 -6.57
C ALA A 21 -15.60 5.75 -5.91
N PRO A 22 -16.43 6.30 -5.00
CA PRO A 22 -17.60 5.59 -4.49
C PRO A 22 -18.50 5.09 -5.62
N GLY A 23 -18.94 3.84 -5.54
CA GLY A 23 -19.75 3.20 -6.61
C GLY A 23 -18.93 2.55 -7.72
N MET A 24 -17.60 2.65 -7.67
CA MET A 24 -16.66 2.01 -8.60
C MET A 24 -15.85 0.91 -7.91
N GLU A 25 -16.45 0.21 -6.95
CA GLU A 25 -15.82 -0.88 -6.21
C GLU A 25 -15.35 -2.01 -7.15
N GLY A 26 -14.16 -2.55 -6.88
CA GLY A 26 -13.66 -3.72 -7.58
C GLY A 26 -14.29 -5.01 -7.08
N LYS A 27 -14.33 -6.04 -7.93
CA LYS A 27 -14.78 -7.39 -7.55
C LYS A 27 -14.01 -7.96 -6.34
N ASN A 28 -12.69 -7.73 -6.32
CA ASN A 28 -11.78 -8.24 -5.30
C ASN A 28 -11.26 -7.15 -4.36
N PHE A 29 -11.51 -5.88 -4.67
CA PHE A 29 -11.07 -4.73 -3.88
C PHE A 29 -12.23 -3.75 -3.76
N ILE A 30 -13.03 -3.93 -2.72
CA ILE A 30 -14.27 -3.19 -2.49
C ILE A 30 -14.05 -1.83 -1.80
N PHE A 31 -12.81 -1.48 -1.49
CA PHE A 31 -12.50 -0.22 -0.82
C PHE A 31 -12.41 0.92 -1.82
N THR A 32 -13.12 2.00 -1.55
CA THR A 32 -13.04 3.30 -2.24
C THR A 32 -12.50 4.35 -1.27
N TRP A 33 -12.07 5.51 -1.77
CA TRP A 33 -11.60 6.59 -0.88
C TRP A 33 -12.71 7.09 0.06
N ALA A 34 -13.98 6.94 -0.34
CA ALA A 34 -15.15 7.35 0.43
C ALA A 34 -15.59 6.32 1.49
N GLY A 35 -14.91 5.17 1.58
CA GLY A 35 -15.22 4.15 2.59
C GLY A 35 -15.03 4.68 4.02
N LEU A 36 -15.89 4.25 4.95
CA LEU A 36 -15.83 4.65 6.36
C LEU A 36 -14.47 4.35 7.02
N LEU A 37 -13.84 3.26 6.61
CA LEU A 37 -12.52 2.81 7.09
C LEU A 37 -11.36 3.32 6.23
N ALA A 38 -11.65 4.12 5.21
CA ALA A 38 -10.67 4.82 4.39
C ALA A 38 -10.69 6.32 4.76
N PHE A 39 -10.80 7.21 3.78
CA PHE A 39 -10.85 8.65 3.99
C PHE A 39 -12.28 9.19 4.18
N GLY A 40 -13.28 8.32 4.20
CA GLY A 40 -14.70 8.67 4.26
C GLY A 40 -15.28 8.88 5.66
N ALA A 41 -14.47 8.92 6.71
CA ALA A 41 -14.92 8.93 8.11
C ALA A 41 -15.95 10.02 8.46
N HIS A 42 -15.97 11.12 7.71
CA HIS A 42 -16.84 12.28 7.95
C HIS A 42 -17.86 12.55 6.83
N ILE A 43 -17.90 11.69 5.81
CA ILE A 43 -18.90 11.74 4.74
C ILE A 43 -20.27 11.34 5.30
N LYS A 44 -21.31 12.07 4.93
CA LYS A 44 -22.69 11.87 5.38
C LYS A 44 -23.61 11.60 4.21
N PRO A 45 -24.72 10.87 4.42
CA PRO A 45 -25.77 10.76 3.42
C PRO A 45 -26.23 12.14 2.94
N GLY A 46 -26.26 12.35 1.62
CA GLY A 46 -26.67 13.61 1.00
C GLY A 46 -25.56 14.61 0.74
N ASP A 47 -24.30 14.35 1.13
CA ASP A 47 -23.17 15.12 0.63
C ASP A 47 -23.03 14.92 -0.89
N ASP A 48 -22.75 15.99 -1.63
CA ASP A 48 -22.34 15.90 -3.03
C ASP A 48 -20.86 15.53 -3.17
N MET A 49 -20.43 15.21 -4.40
CA MET A 49 -19.05 14.78 -4.67
C MET A 49 -18.01 15.80 -4.21
N GLU A 50 -18.25 17.10 -4.40
CA GLU A 50 -17.32 18.15 -3.99
C GLU A 50 -17.17 18.23 -2.47
N ILE A 51 -18.27 18.09 -1.73
CA ILE A 51 -18.25 18.03 -0.27
C ILE A 51 -17.55 16.75 0.21
N MET A 52 -17.81 15.61 -0.44
CA MET A 52 -17.18 14.33 -0.13
C MET A 52 -15.66 14.41 -0.30
N LYS A 53 -15.18 14.94 -1.42
CA LYS A 53 -13.75 15.14 -1.68
C LYS A 53 -13.09 16.02 -0.63
N LYS A 54 -13.68 17.18 -0.31
CA LYS A 54 -13.15 18.09 0.75
C LYS A 54 -13.07 17.44 2.13
N LYS A 55 -13.97 16.50 2.43
CA LYS A 55 -13.93 15.74 3.69
C LYS A 55 -12.85 14.66 3.63
N ALA A 56 -12.74 13.94 2.52
CA ALA A 56 -11.69 12.95 2.32
C ALA A 56 -10.30 13.60 2.38
N GLU A 57 -10.10 14.76 1.76
CA GLU A 57 -8.86 15.52 1.82
C GLU A 57 -8.41 15.76 3.27
N LYS A 58 -9.32 16.19 4.16
CA LYS A 58 -9.01 16.40 5.59
C LYS A 58 -8.52 15.14 6.29
N GLU A 59 -8.96 13.97 5.86
CA GLU A 59 -8.46 12.70 6.38
C GLU A 59 -7.13 12.31 5.75
N VAL A 60 -6.97 12.49 4.43
CA VAL A 60 -5.74 12.16 3.70
C VAL A 60 -4.55 12.96 4.21
N VAL A 61 -4.69 14.28 4.46
CA VAL A 61 -3.58 15.10 4.99
C VAL A 61 -3.07 14.64 6.36
N ARG A 62 -3.88 13.90 7.13
CA ARG A 62 -3.43 13.30 8.41
C ARG A 62 -2.44 12.16 8.17
N LEU A 63 -2.50 11.53 7.01
CA LEU A 63 -1.60 10.47 6.56
C LEU A 63 -0.41 11.03 5.77
N THR A 64 -0.69 11.86 4.75
CA THR A 64 0.34 12.41 3.86
C THR A 64 -0.15 13.68 3.17
N PRO A 65 0.72 14.69 2.95
CA PRO A 65 0.38 15.85 2.12
C PRO A 65 0.48 15.56 0.61
N HIS A 66 0.98 14.38 0.22
CA HIS A 66 1.23 14.01 -1.17
C HIS A 66 0.06 13.18 -1.73
N PHE A 67 -0.96 13.87 -2.22
CA PHE A 67 -2.12 13.23 -2.83
C PHE A 67 -2.67 14.09 -3.97
N TRP A 68 -3.37 13.44 -4.91
CA TRP A 68 -3.94 14.10 -6.08
C TRP A 68 -5.26 13.45 -6.49
N TRP A 69 -6.21 14.27 -6.91
CA TRP A 69 -7.38 13.78 -7.65
C TRP A 69 -6.98 13.50 -9.09
N ARG A 70 -7.36 12.33 -9.57
CA ARG A 70 -7.20 11.89 -10.96
C ARG A 70 -8.55 11.92 -11.68
N ASP A 71 -8.51 11.54 -12.96
CA ASP A 71 -9.73 11.33 -13.75
C ASP A 71 -10.67 10.32 -13.07
N GLU A 72 -11.96 10.41 -13.40
CA GLU A 72 -13.02 9.54 -12.81
C GLU A 72 -13.08 9.59 -11.27
N ASP A 73 -12.76 10.75 -10.69
CA ASP A 73 -12.80 10.99 -9.25
C ASP A 73 -11.94 10.01 -8.43
N GLN A 74 -10.89 9.45 -9.02
CA GLN A 74 -9.94 8.61 -8.30
C GLN A 74 -9.03 9.45 -7.41
N LEU A 75 -8.62 8.91 -6.27
CA LEU A 75 -7.69 9.54 -5.35
C LEU A 75 -6.36 8.78 -5.37
N GLU A 76 -5.29 9.43 -5.78
CA GLU A 76 -3.94 8.94 -5.64
C GLU A 76 -3.32 9.46 -4.33
N VAL A 77 -2.70 8.57 -3.57
CA VAL A 77 -2.06 8.86 -2.28
C VAL A 77 -0.64 8.30 -2.30
N HIS A 78 0.35 9.14 -2.02
CA HIS A 78 1.76 8.71 -1.91
C HIS A 78 2.18 8.69 -0.45
N GLN A 79 2.60 7.52 0.02
CA GLN A 79 3.12 7.33 1.36
C GLN A 79 4.63 7.18 1.33
N TYR A 80 5.32 7.94 2.18
CA TYR A 80 6.77 7.92 2.31
C TYR A 80 7.15 7.24 3.62
N VAL A 81 7.91 6.15 3.53
CA VAL A 81 8.28 5.35 4.70
C VAL A 81 9.75 4.98 4.68
N PRO A 82 10.39 4.82 5.85
CA PRO A 82 11.72 4.23 5.91
C PRO A 82 11.66 2.77 5.44
N ALA A 83 12.72 2.31 4.76
CA ALA A 83 12.82 0.92 4.33
C ALA A 83 12.94 -0.05 5.50
N VAL A 84 13.67 0.36 6.53
CA VAL A 84 13.96 -0.43 7.73
C VAL A 84 13.62 0.40 8.97
N ARG A 85 12.90 -0.20 9.91
CA ARG A 85 12.62 0.36 11.25
C ARG A 85 13.41 -0.40 12.31
N ARG A 86 13.50 0.16 13.52
CA ARG A 86 14.10 -0.52 14.68
C ARG A 86 13.01 -0.88 15.69
N HIS A 87 12.91 -2.15 16.03
CA HIS A 87 11.98 -2.64 17.05
C HIS A 87 12.33 -2.05 18.43
N PRO A 88 11.38 -1.50 19.22
CA PRO A 88 11.69 -0.70 20.39
C PRO A 88 12.19 -1.56 21.54
N ALA A 89 11.66 -2.79 21.66
CA ALA A 89 12.07 -3.73 22.71
C ALA A 89 13.38 -4.48 22.41
N THR A 90 13.72 -4.72 21.15
CA THR A 90 14.85 -5.60 20.77
C THR A 90 15.95 -4.88 20.00
N ASN A 91 15.69 -3.65 19.54
CA ASN A 91 16.54 -2.83 18.67
C ASN A 91 16.96 -3.51 17.35
N ARG A 92 16.29 -4.61 16.97
CA ARG A 92 16.54 -5.32 15.73
C ARG A 92 15.96 -4.55 14.53
N PRO A 93 16.61 -4.61 13.36
CA PRO A 93 16.05 -4.06 12.13
C PRO A 93 14.82 -4.87 11.71
N VAL A 94 13.75 -4.17 11.33
CA VAL A 94 12.50 -4.77 10.83
C VAL A 94 12.17 -4.15 9.48
N PHE A 95 11.80 -5.00 8.52
CA PHE A 95 11.37 -4.60 7.20
C PHE A 95 9.86 -4.29 7.19
N PHE A 96 9.48 -3.17 7.80
CA PHE A 96 8.08 -2.78 8.02
C PHE A 96 7.59 -1.80 6.94
N ASN A 97 7.27 -2.35 5.77
CA ASN A 97 6.74 -1.63 4.61
C ASN A 97 5.88 -2.56 3.74
N SER A 98 5.19 -2.01 2.75
CA SER A 98 4.24 -2.74 1.90
C SER A 98 4.84 -3.33 0.63
N LEU A 99 6.16 -3.25 0.40
CA LEU A 99 6.77 -3.66 -0.88
C LEU A 99 6.45 -5.12 -1.26
N ALA A 100 6.62 -6.07 -0.32
CA ALA A 100 6.33 -7.48 -0.55
C ALA A 100 4.84 -7.72 -0.85
N GLY A 101 3.96 -7.15 -0.03
CA GLY A 101 2.51 -7.34 -0.16
C GLY A 101 1.96 -6.76 -1.45
N TRP A 102 2.35 -5.53 -1.80
CA TRP A 102 1.88 -4.89 -3.02
C TRP A 102 2.44 -5.53 -4.27
N TYR A 103 3.75 -5.84 -4.28
CA TYR A 103 4.35 -6.53 -5.41
C TYR A 103 3.76 -7.93 -5.60
N GLY A 104 3.56 -8.69 -4.52
CA GLY A 104 2.93 -10.02 -4.58
C GLY A 104 1.52 -9.97 -5.15
N THR A 105 0.70 -9.02 -4.69
CA THR A 105 -0.65 -8.83 -5.25
C THR A 105 -0.60 -8.47 -6.73
N ALA A 106 0.30 -7.56 -7.12
CA ALA A 106 0.48 -7.20 -8.53
C ALA A 106 0.97 -8.40 -9.36
N TYR A 107 1.85 -9.23 -8.80
CA TYR A 107 2.36 -10.45 -9.44
C TYR A 107 1.24 -11.45 -9.71
N ASP A 108 0.42 -11.75 -8.70
CA ASP A 108 -0.71 -12.66 -8.82
C ASP A 108 -1.75 -12.19 -9.85
N ARG A 109 -1.86 -10.88 -10.07
CA ARG A 109 -2.80 -10.27 -11.04
C ARG A 109 -2.17 -9.96 -12.40
N GLY A 110 -0.92 -10.33 -12.65
CA GLY A 110 -0.23 -10.03 -13.90
C GLY A 110 0.07 -8.54 -14.13
N ALA A 111 0.11 -7.73 -13.07
CA ALA A 111 0.20 -6.27 -13.10
C ALA A 111 1.60 -5.73 -12.76
N THR A 112 2.66 -6.53 -12.89
CA THR A 112 4.04 -6.12 -12.53
C THR A 112 4.78 -5.35 -13.62
N ASP A 113 4.19 -5.22 -14.80
CA ASP A 113 4.70 -4.49 -15.95
C ASP A 113 3.65 -3.47 -16.44
N PRO A 114 4.06 -2.40 -17.14
CA PRO A 114 3.13 -1.42 -17.71
C PRO A 114 2.03 -2.11 -18.54
N PRO A 115 0.76 -1.69 -18.43
CA PRO A 115 0.28 -0.47 -17.77
C PRO A 115 0.06 -0.59 -16.24
N TYR A 116 0.55 -1.66 -15.61
CA TYR A 116 0.34 -1.96 -14.19
C TYR A 116 -1.14 -2.10 -13.82
N THR A 117 -1.90 -2.75 -14.70
CA THR A 117 -3.33 -3.01 -14.50
C THR A 117 -3.54 -4.51 -14.34
N GLY A 118 -4.22 -4.91 -13.26
CA GLY A 118 -4.55 -6.30 -13.00
C GLY A 118 -5.70 -6.82 -13.85
N ASP A 119 -5.90 -8.14 -13.81
CA ASP A 119 -7.03 -8.84 -14.44
C ASP A 119 -8.43 -8.36 -14.01
N ASP A 120 -8.51 -7.64 -12.88
CA ASP A 120 -9.72 -7.03 -12.34
C ASP A 120 -9.87 -5.53 -12.65
N GLY A 121 -8.97 -4.99 -13.50
CA GLY A 121 -8.95 -3.58 -13.87
C GLY A 121 -8.44 -2.64 -12.77
N MET A 122 -7.93 -3.15 -11.64
CA MET A 122 -7.27 -2.31 -10.63
C MET A 122 -5.89 -1.86 -11.13
N ALA A 123 -5.50 -0.65 -10.72
CA ALA A 123 -4.15 -0.15 -10.92
C ALA A 123 -3.24 -0.57 -9.77
N PHE A 124 -2.05 -1.05 -10.11
CA PHE A 124 -0.98 -1.50 -9.20
C PHE A 124 0.32 -0.75 -9.49
N PRO A 125 0.33 0.59 -9.38
CA PRO A 125 1.54 1.36 -9.64
C PRO A 125 2.69 0.87 -8.75
N PRO A 126 3.90 0.66 -9.30
CA PRO A 126 5.00 0.12 -8.52
C PRO A 126 5.51 1.18 -7.52
N ALA A 127 5.93 0.71 -6.35
CA ALA A 127 6.67 1.54 -5.41
C ALA A 127 8.01 2.01 -6.02
N THR A 128 8.46 3.18 -5.57
CA THR A 128 9.72 3.79 -5.98
C THR A 128 10.58 4.09 -4.75
N TYR A 129 11.82 4.53 -4.98
CA TYR A 129 12.53 5.27 -3.94
C TYR A 129 11.85 6.63 -3.72
N ALA A 130 12.09 7.29 -2.58
CA ALA A 130 11.42 8.55 -2.27
C ALA A 130 11.76 9.69 -3.25
N ASP A 131 12.91 9.60 -3.93
CA ASP A 131 13.31 10.52 -4.99
C ASP A 131 12.57 10.29 -6.32
N GLY A 132 11.66 9.32 -6.37
CA GLY A 132 10.89 8.92 -7.56
C GLY A 132 11.65 7.98 -8.49
N THR A 133 12.91 7.64 -8.20
CA THR A 133 13.65 6.67 -9.03
C THR A 133 13.06 5.27 -8.87
N PRO A 134 12.91 4.50 -9.97
CA PRO A 134 12.25 3.20 -9.92
C PRO A 134 13.09 2.20 -9.12
N ILE A 135 12.42 1.34 -8.33
CA ILE A 135 13.06 0.18 -7.71
C ILE A 135 13.15 -0.93 -8.77
N PRO A 136 14.34 -1.49 -9.05
CA PRO A 136 14.46 -2.59 -9.99
C PRO A 136 13.55 -3.78 -9.64
N LYS A 137 12.77 -4.26 -10.62
CA LYS A 137 11.81 -5.38 -10.46
C LYS A 137 12.42 -6.61 -9.80
N LYS A 138 13.69 -6.92 -10.08
CA LYS A 138 14.43 -8.04 -9.46
C LYS A 138 14.49 -7.95 -7.93
N TYR A 139 14.54 -6.75 -7.37
CA TYR A 139 14.57 -6.55 -5.91
C TYR A 139 13.18 -6.73 -5.32
N LEU A 140 12.14 -6.19 -5.94
CA LEU A 140 10.76 -6.39 -5.51
C LEU A 140 10.37 -7.88 -5.53
N HIS A 141 10.78 -8.60 -6.57
CA HIS A 141 10.56 -10.06 -6.68
C HIS A 141 11.29 -10.82 -5.57
N CYS A 142 12.58 -10.56 -5.37
CA CYS A 142 13.37 -11.21 -4.33
C CYS A 142 12.82 -10.95 -2.92
N ILE A 143 12.35 -9.73 -2.63
CA ILE A 143 11.71 -9.39 -1.36
C ILE A 143 10.42 -10.19 -1.14
N TRP A 144 9.59 -10.32 -2.18
CA TRP A 144 8.40 -11.14 -2.13
C TRP A 144 8.73 -12.62 -1.91
N GLU A 145 9.69 -13.18 -2.66
CA GLU A 145 10.16 -14.57 -2.49
C GLU A 145 10.64 -14.85 -1.06
N ILE A 146 11.52 -14.00 -0.51
CA ILE A 146 12.00 -14.13 0.87
C ILE A 146 10.84 -14.09 1.88
N THR A 147 9.83 -13.25 1.62
CA THR A 147 8.64 -13.16 2.49
C THR A 147 7.83 -14.45 2.46
N GLN A 148 7.66 -15.06 1.28
CA GLN A 148 6.98 -16.36 1.14
C GLN A 148 7.78 -17.48 1.81
N GLU A 149 9.10 -17.51 1.62
CA GLU A 149 9.99 -18.53 2.20
C GLU A 149 10.08 -18.44 3.74
N SER A 150 9.95 -17.23 4.29
CA SER A 150 10.01 -16.99 5.73
C SER A 150 8.66 -17.19 6.43
N ALA A 151 7.57 -17.38 5.68
CA ALA A 151 6.23 -17.50 6.23
C ALA A 151 6.06 -18.81 7.01
N VAL A 152 5.42 -18.73 8.17
CA VAL A 152 5.04 -19.90 8.98
C VAL A 152 3.55 -20.15 8.81
N MET A 153 3.20 -21.27 8.20
CA MET A 153 1.81 -21.69 8.02
C MET A 153 1.37 -22.55 9.21
N ALA A 154 0.54 -21.97 10.08
CA ALA A 154 -0.09 -22.68 11.19
C ALA A 154 -1.57 -22.96 10.87
N LYS A 155 -2.01 -24.19 11.06
CA LYS A 155 -3.44 -24.54 11.00
C LYS A 155 -4.04 -24.19 12.37
N LEU A 156 -5.02 -23.29 12.37
CA LEU A 156 -5.76 -22.91 13.58
C LEU A 156 -6.92 -23.87 13.83
N GLU A 157 -7.15 -24.18 15.09
CA GLU A 157 -8.29 -24.94 15.60
C GLU A 157 -9.21 -24.05 16.45
N GLU A 158 -10.41 -24.56 16.74
CA GLU A 158 -11.36 -23.82 17.58
C GLU A 158 -10.78 -23.57 18.97
N GLY A 159 -10.75 -22.30 19.37
CA GLY A 159 -10.20 -21.87 20.66
C GLY A 159 -8.74 -21.40 20.61
N ASP A 160 -8.03 -21.56 19.49
CA ASP A 160 -6.68 -21.03 19.34
C ASP A 160 -6.66 -19.50 19.34
N LEU A 161 -5.62 -18.94 19.94
CA LEU A 161 -5.34 -17.51 19.93
C LEU A 161 -3.94 -17.26 19.35
N VAL A 162 -3.88 -16.39 18.35
CA VAL A 162 -2.62 -15.93 17.78
C VAL A 162 -2.34 -14.52 18.28
N LEU A 163 -1.21 -14.35 18.95
CA LEU A 163 -0.68 -13.04 19.30
C LEU A 163 0.47 -12.70 18.35
N VAL A 164 0.33 -11.59 17.65
CA VAL A 164 1.34 -11.10 16.69
C VAL A 164 1.90 -9.78 17.21
N ASP A 165 3.24 -9.71 17.26
CA ASP A 165 3.94 -8.44 17.44
C ASP A 165 3.96 -7.70 16.09
N ASN A 166 3.27 -6.55 16.02
CA ASN A 166 3.05 -5.80 14.78
C ASN A 166 3.95 -4.54 14.70
N TYR A 167 5.13 -4.58 15.31
CA TYR A 167 6.10 -3.47 15.27
C TYR A 167 7.09 -3.58 14.11
#